data_AF-A0A177NH13-F1
#
_entry.id   AF-A0A177NH13-F1
#
_cell.length_a   1.000
_cell.length_b   1.000
_cell.length_c   1.000
_cell.angle_alpha   90.00
_cell.angle_beta   90.00
_cell.angle_gamma   90.00
#
_symmetry.space_group_name_H-M   'P 1'
#
loop_
_entity.id
_entity.type
_entity.pdbx_description
1 polymer ?
#
loop_
_entity_poly.entity_id
_entity_poly.type
_entity_poly.pdbx_seq_one_letter_code
_entity_poly.pdbx_strand_id
1 'polypeptide(L)'
;MSTKPNHHLLLKTLILGGLIAALVYLFHPGVGQFSLLINGQPVAEPLFRLAAIPALLLVMLFIGVLSVLAMLGVGMFIFMGVLGFSLLSILIIAPYFWPVLLVFLVIVLIMSSGGSKNT
;
A
#
# COMPACT_ATOMS: atom_id res chain seq x y z
N MET A 1 27.07 -32.73 7.09
CA MET A 1 27.14 -31.33 6.63
C MET A 1 26.95 -30.46 7.88
N SER A 2 28.03 -29.87 8.42
CA SER A 2 28.01 -29.16 9.70
C SER A 2 27.53 -27.72 9.51
N THR A 3 26.32 -27.41 9.97
CA THR A 3 25.75 -26.06 9.95
C THR A 3 26.44 -25.21 11.01
N LYS A 4 27.38 -24.34 10.60
CA LYS A 4 27.91 -23.31 11.50
C LYS A 4 26.77 -22.39 11.95
N PRO A 5 26.49 -22.25 13.26
CA PRO A 5 25.45 -21.35 13.71
C PRO A 5 25.87 -19.91 13.41
N ASN A 6 25.05 -19.18 12.64
CA ASN A 6 25.26 -17.76 12.31
C ASN A 6 24.93 -16.86 13.52
N HIS A 7 25.65 -17.07 14.62
CA HIS A 7 25.49 -16.33 15.89
C HIS A 7 25.63 -14.81 15.69
N HIS A 8 26.45 -14.41 14.73
CA HIS A 8 26.67 -13.01 14.38
C HIS A 8 25.43 -12.31 13.76
N LEU A 9 24.58 -13.07 13.04
CA LEU A 9 23.32 -12.52 12.50
C LEU A 9 22.31 -12.28 13.63
N LEU A 10 22.17 -13.23 14.56
CA LEU A 10 21.30 -13.09 15.73
C LEU A 10 21.73 -11.93 16.63
N LEU A 11 23.03 -11.76 16.85
CA LEU A 11 23.55 -10.65 17.65
C LEU A 11 23.26 -9.30 16.99
N LYS A 12 23.44 -9.19 15.67
CA LYS A 12 23.13 -7.97 14.91
C LYS A 12 21.65 -7.61 14.96
N THR A 13 20.76 -8.59 14.79
CA THR A 13 19.32 -8.34 14.88
C THR A 13 18.90 -7.96 16.30
N LEU A 14 19.50 -8.56 17.32
CA LEU A 14 19.24 -8.19 18.72
C LEU A 14 19.67 -6.75 19.01
N ILE A 15 20.86 -6.35 18.55
CA ILE A 15 21.38 -4.98 18.72
C ILE A 15 20.51 -3.98 17.97
N LEU A 16 20.14 -4.28 16.72
CA LEU A 16 19.30 -3.41 15.92
C LEU A 16 17.90 -3.26 16.53
N GLY A 17 17.29 -4.36 16.96
CA GLY A 17 16.00 -4.36 17.62
C GLY A 17 16.03 -3.60 18.95
N GLY A 18 17.08 -3.79 19.76
CA GLY A 18 17.29 -3.06 21.01
C GLY A 18 17.48 -1.55 20.79
N LEU A 19 18.25 -1.16 19.77
CA LEU A 19 18.42 0.24 19.38
C LEU A 19 17.08 0.88 18.98
N ILE A 20 16.30 0.19 18.14
CA ILE A 20 14.98 0.67 17.71
C ILE A 20 14.05 0.81 18.93
N ALA A 21 14.00 -0.19 19.82
CA ALA A 21 13.19 -0.14 21.03
C ALA A 21 13.58 1.02 21.96
N ALA A 22 14.89 1.25 22.14
CA ALA A 22 15.40 2.36 22.94
C ALA A 22 15.02 3.72 22.33
N LEU A 23 15.17 3.88 21.01
CA LEU A 23 14.77 5.10 20.31
C LEU A 23 13.25 5.35 20.41
N VAL A 24 12.44 4.31 20.24
CA VAL A 24 10.98 4.40 20.38
C VAL A 24 10.59 4.85 21.78
N TYR A 25 11.21 4.28 22.81
CA TYR A 25 10.98 4.68 24.21
C TYR A 25 11.41 6.13 24.49
N LEU A 26 12.58 6.54 23.99
CA LEU A 26 13.13 7.87 24.24
C LEU A 26 12.32 8.98 23.54
N PHE A 27 11.90 8.75 22.29
CA PHE A 27 11.19 9.76 21.50
C PHE A 27 9.68 9.77 21.74
N HIS A 28 9.10 8.65 22.19
CA HIS A 28 7.66 8.56 22.43
C HIS A 28 7.37 7.80 23.73
N PRO A 29 7.60 8.40 24.92
CA PRO A 29 7.47 7.73 26.22
C PRO A 29 6.05 7.23 26.55
N GLY A 30 5.05 7.57 25.74
CA GLY A 30 3.67 7.07 25.82
C GLY A 30 3.36 5.86 24.93
N VAL A 31 4.29 5.40 24.08
CA VAL A 31 4.07 4.21 23.25
C VAL A 31 4.04 2.96 24.13
N GLY A 32 2.94 2.21 24.06
CA GLY A 32 2.71 1.03 24.90
C GLY A 32 1.95 1.31 26.20
N GLN A 33 1.65 2.57 26.53
CA GLN A 33 0.69 2.88 27.60
C GLN A 33 -0.74 2.84 27.05
N PHE A 34 -1.56 1.95 27.61
CA PHE A 34 -2.98 1.85 27.26
C PHE A 34 -3.77 2.92 28.00
N SER A 35 -3.99 4.06 27.34
CA SER A 35 -4.88 5.10 27.82
C SER A 35 -6.19 5.03 27.05
N LEU A 36 -7.24 4.53 27.70
CA LEU A 36 -8.58 4.53 27.14
C LEU A 36 -9.22 5.88 27.50
N LEU A 37 -9.56 6.66 26.49
CA LEU A 37 -10.16 7.98 26.64
C LEU A 37 -11.68 7.86 26.49
N ILE A 38 -12.44 8.24 27.51
CA ILE A 38 -13.91 8.38 27.43
C ILE A 38 -14.22 9.85 27.65
N ASN A 39 -14.89 10.48 26.68
CA ASN A 39 -15.22 11.91 26.72
C ASN A 39 -14.00 12.83 26.91
N GLY A 40 -12.85 12.46 26.35
CA GLY A 40 -11.60 13.24 26.46
C GLY A 40 -10.85 13.11 27.77
N GLN A 41 -11.35 12.32 28.74
CA GLN A 41 -10.64 12.03 29.99
C GLN A 41 -10.06 10.61 30.00
N PRO A 42 -8.82 10.42 30.48
CA PRO A 42 -8.23 9.09 30.63
C PRO A 42 -8.94 8.32 31.73
N VAL A 43 -9.40 7.12 31.40
CA VAL A 43 -10.09 6.25 32.36
C VAL A 43 -9.05 5.66 33.33
N ALA A 44 -9.10 6.14 34.57
CA ALA A 44 -8.16 5.76 35.62
C ALA A 44 -8.36 4.30 36.09
N GLU A 45 -9.57 3.77 35.97
CA GLU A 45 -9.95 2.47 36.52
C GLU A 45 -9.32 1.28 35.77
N PRO A 46 -8.54 0.42 36.46
CA PRO A 46 -7.81 -0.68 35.83
C PRO A 46 -8.70 -1.68 35.06
N LEU A 47 -9.92 -1.90 35.53
CA LEU A 47 -10.87 -2.85 34.91
C LEU A 47 -11.34 -2.37 33.52
N PHE A 48 -11.56 -1.07 33.37
CA PHE A 48 -11.94 -0.48 32.08
C PHE A 48 -10.77 -0.45 31.09
N ARG A 49 -9.52 -0.39 31.57
CA ARG A 49 -8.34 -0.56 30.69
C ARG A 49 -8.21 -1.99 30.18
N LEU A 50 -8.63 -2.99 30.96
CA LEU A 50 -8.69 -4.39 30.51
C LEU A 50 -9.69 -4.59 29.35
N ALA A 51 -10.76 -3.81 29.30
CA ALA A 51 -11.71 -3.84 28.19
C ALA A 51 -11.10 -3.36 26.86
N ALA A 52 -9.93 -2.70 26.87
CA ALA A 52 -9.18 -2.35 25.67
C ALA A 52 -8.47 -3.56 25.03
N ILE A 53 -8.20 -4.61 25.81
CA ILE A 53 -7.39 -5.76 25.37
C ILE A 53 -8.05 -6.51 24.20
N PRO A 54 -9.36 -6.84 24.23
CA PRO A 54 -10.02 -7.47 23.09
C PRO A 54 -9.94 -6.63 21.81
N ALA A 55 -10.10 -5.31 21.91
CA ALA A 55 -10.00 -4.42 20.77
C ALA A 55 -8.57 -4.42 20.19
N LEU A 56 -7.56 -4.39 21.06
CA LEU A 56 -6.16 -4.50 20.64
C LEU A 56 -5.83 -5.82 19.97
N LEU A 57 -6.31 -6.94 20.54
CA LEU A 57 -6.11 -8.26 19.94
C LEU A 57 -6.75 -8.34 18.55
N LEU A 58 -7.93 -7.75 18.38
CA LEU A 58 -8.60 -7.67 17.09
C LEU A 58 -7.81 -6.83 16.09
N VAL A 59 -7.28 -5.66 16.50
CA VAL A 59 -6.43 -4.82 15.66
C VAL A 59 -5.13 -5.56 15.28
N MET A 60 -4.47 -6.20 16.23
CA MET A 60 -3.26 -6.99 15.98
C MET A 60 -3.53 -8.16 15.03
N LEU A 61 -4.65 -8.86 15.19
CA LEU A 61 -5.08 -9.91 14.27
C LEU A 61 -5.25 -9.34 12.86
N PHE A 62 -5.92 -8.19 12.73
CA PHE A 62 -6.15 -7.56 11.44
C PHE A 62 -4.85 -7.11 10.76
N ILE A 63 -3.93 -6.52 11.53
CA ILE A 63 -2.59 -6.15 11.05
C ILE A 63 -1.82 -7.41 10.62
N GLY A 64 -1.90 -8.50 11.38
CA GLY A 64 -1.28 -9.77 11.03
C GLY A 64 -1.81 -10.33 9.70
N VAL A 65 -3.13 -10.35 9.54
CA VAL A 65 -3.78 -10.75 8.28
C VAL A 65 -3.32 -9.87 7.12
N LEU A 66 -3.38 -8.55 7.27
CA LEU A 66 -2.92 -7.61 6.24
C LEU A 66 -1.45 -7.80 5.89
N SER A 67 -0.60 -8.06 6.88
CA SER A 67 0.83 -8.33 6.67
C SER A 67 1.04 -9.62 5.87
N VAL A 68 0.27 -10.67 6.18
CA VAL A 68 0.29 -11.92 5.41
C VAL A 68 -0.21 -11.69 3.98
N LEU A 69 -1.31 -10.95 3.78
CA LEU A 69 -1.81 -10.60 2.45
C LEU A 69 -0.79 -9.77 1.66
N ALA A 70 -0.12 -8.82 2.31
CA ALA A 70 0.94 -8.02 1.70
C ALA A 70 2.13 -8.90 1.31
N MET A 71 2.55 -9.85 2.17
CA MET A 71 3.63 -10.79 1.87
C MET A 71 3.26 -11.84 0.82
N LEU A 72 2.00 -12.27 0.74
CA LEU A 72 1.51 -13.17 -0.30
C LEU A 72 1.49 -12.53 -1.70
N GLY A 73 1.87 -11.25 -1.80
CA GLY A 73 1.86 -10.53 -3.07
C GLY A 73 0.45 -10.28 -3.58
N VAL A 74 -0.58 -10.29 -2.71
CA VAL A 74 -1.98 -10.05 -3.12
C VAL A 74 -2.10 -8.68 -3.82
N GLY A 75 -1.32 -7.69 -3.40
CA GLY A 75 -1.23 -6.41 -4.12
C GLY A 75 -0.73 -6.55 -5.55
N MET A 76 0.26 -7.42 -5.80
CA MET A 76 0.75 -7.72 -7.16
C MET A 76 -0.30 -8.47 -7.98
N PHE A 77 -1.04 -9.41 -7.38
CA PHE A 77 -2.14 -10.11 -8.04
C PHE A 77 -3.29 -9.18 -8.43
N ILE A 78 -3.71 -8.29 -7.53
CA ILE A 78 -4.73 -7.27 -7.81
C ILE A 78 -4.24 -6.34 -8.93
N PHE A 79 -3.00 -5.87 -8.85
CA PHE A 79 -2.39 -5.01 -9.86
C PHE A 79 -2.39 -5.68 -11.24
N MET A 80 -1.93 -6.94 -11.34
CA MET A 80 -1.91 -7.66 -12.61
C MET A 80 -3.30 -7.98 -13.14
N GLY A 81 -4.27 -8.26 -12.27
CA GLY A 81 -5.66 -8.42 -12.65
C GLY A 81 -6.22 -7.16 -13.31
N VAL A 82 -6.04 -5.99 -12.67
CA VAL A 82 -6.48 -4.70 -13.21
C VAL A 82 -5.77 -4.37 -14.52
N LEU A 83 -4.45 -4.58 -14.60
CA LEU A 83 -3.66 -4.36 -15.82
C LEU A 83 -4.18 -5.24 -16.98
N GLY A 84 -4.44 -6.51 -16.73
CA GLY A 84 -4.98 -7.44 -17.72
C GLY A 84 -6.36 -7.01 -18.23
N PHE A 85 -7.27 -6.63 -17.33
CA PHE A 85 -8.59 -6.11 -17.71
C PHE A 85 -8.49 -4.80 -18.51
N SER A 86 -7.57 -3.90 -18.14
CA SER A 86 -7.33 -2.67 -18.88
C SER A 86 -6.85 -2.95 -20.31
N LEU A 87 -5.91 -3.90 -20.48
CA LEU A 87 -5.42 -4.29 -21.80
C LEU A 87 -6.51 -4.93 -22.67
N LEU A 88 -7.33 -5.81 -22.10
CA LEU A 88 -8.48 -6.39 -22.80
C LEU A 88 -9.49 -5.32 -23.23
N SER A 89 -9.76 -4.35 -22.36
CA SER A 89 -10.65 -3.24 -22.67
C SER A 89 -10.14 -2.43 -23.85
N ILE A 90 -8.83 -2.13 -23.89
CA ILE A 90 -8.19 -1.46 -25.03
C ILE A 90 -8.33 -2.31 -26.29
N LEU A 91 -8.08 -3.61 -26.23
CA LEU A 91 -8.17 -4.49 -27.40
C LEU A 91 -9.58 -4.55 -28.00
N ILE A 92 -10.61 -4.53 -27.14
CA ILE A 92 -12.02 -4.52 -27.56
C ILE A 92 -12.41 -3.15 -28.11
N ILE A 93 -11.97 -2.07 -27.47
CA ILE A 93 -12.39 -0.70 -27.79
C ILE A 93 -11.59 -0.12 -28.98
N ALA A 94 -10.31 -0.43 -29.11
CA ALA A 94 -9.41 0.15 -30.12
C ALA A 94 -9.91 -0.01 -31.57
N PRO A 95 -10.49 -1.16 -32.00
CA PRO A 95 -11.06 -1.30 -33.34
C PRO A 95 -12.18 -0.28 -33.63
N TYR A 96 -12.94 0.13 -32.61
CA TYR A 96 -14.02 1.12 -32.76
C TYR A 96 -13.50 2.56 -32.92
N PHE A 97 -12.23 2.82 -32.59
CA PHE A 97 -11.61 4.14 -32.75
C PHE A 97 -11.02 4.39 -34.14
N TRP A 98 -10.85 3.35 -34.97
CA TRP A 98 -10.35 3.47 -36.34
C TRP A 98 -11.12 4.49 -37.20
N PRO A 99 -12.48 4.52 -37.21
CA PRO A 99 -13.23 5.45 -38.04
C PRO A 99 -13.02 6.90 -37.60
N VAL A 100 -12.91 7.13 -36.28
CA VAL A 100 -12.66 8.45 -35.70
C VAL A 100 -11.28 8.96 -36.09
N LEU A 101 -10.26 8.10 -36.02
CA LEU A 101 -8.89 8.43 -36.46
C LEU A 101 -8.85 8.77 -37.96
N LEU A 102 -9.62 8.04 -38.78
CA LEU A 102 -9.72 8.28 -40.21
C LEU A 102 -10.34 9.66 -40.50
N VAL A 103 -11.44 10.01 -39.82
CA VAL A 103 -12.06 11.33 -39.93
C VAL A 103 -11.10 12.43 -39.51
N PHE A 104 -10.38 12.24 -38.41
CA PHE A 104 -9.40 13.20 -37.93
C PHE A 104 -8.26 13.41 -38.94
N LEU A 105 -7.78 12.32 -39.54
CA LEU A 105 -6.76 12.36 -40.58
C LEU A 105 -7.24 13.12 -41.83
N VAL A 106 -8.49 12.93 -42.25
CA VAL A 106 -9.08 13.69 -43.37
C VAL A 106 -9.15 15.18 -43.05
N ILE A 107 -9.60 15.56 -41.84
CA ILE A 107 -9.66 16.96 -41.41
C ILE A 107 -8.27 17.61 -41.45
N VAL A 108 -7.25 16.92 -40.91
CA VAL A 108 -5.86 17.41 -40.92
C VAL A 108 -5.34 17.59 -42.34
N LEU A 109 -5.63 16.65 -43.25
CA LEU A 109 -5.23 16.76 -44.66
C LEU A 109 -5.87 17.96 -45.36
N ILE A 110 -7.16 18.20 -45.12
CA ILE A 110 -7.88 19.36 -45.68
C ILE A 110 -7.25 20.67 -45.18
N MET A 111 -7.02 20.78 -43.86
CA MET A 111 -6.40 21.96 -43.26
C MET A 111 -4.96 22.19 -43.73
N SER A 112 -4.19 21.11 -43.95
CA SER A 112 -2.82 21.17 -44.46
C SER A 112 -2.75 21.67 -45.92
N SER A 113 -3.69 21.25 -46.78
CA SER A 113 -3.68 21.64 -48.20
C SER A 113 -4.16 23.07 -48.46
N GLY A 114 -4.89 23.69 -47.53
CA GLY A 114 -5.46 25.03 -47.67
C GLY A 114 -4.46 26.18 -47.55
N GLY A 115 -3.19 25.91 -47.21
CA GLY A 115 -2.15 26.92 -46.95
C GLY A 115 -1.38 27.44 -48.17
N SER A 116 -1.66 26.99 -49.40
CA SER A 116 -0.89 27.34 -50.61
C SER A 116 -1.76 27.96 -51.69
N LYS A 117 -2.38 29.10 -51.37
CA LYS A 117 -2.95 30.06 -52.36
C LYS A 117 -3.35 31.33 -51.62
N ASN A 118 -2.38 32.20 -51.38
CA ASN A 118 -2.54 33.66 -51.33
C ASN A 118 -1.14 34.28 -51.42
N THR A 119 -0.90 34.92 -52.58
CA THR A 119 0.09 35.99 -52.89
C THR A 119 1.53 35.83 -52.41
#